data_AF-A0A759H2M4-F1
#
_entry.id   AF-A0A759H2M4-F1
#
_cell.length_a   1.000
_cell.length_b   1.000
_cell.length_c   1.000
_cell.angle_alpha   90.00
_cell.angle_beta   90.00
_cell.angle_gamma   90.00
#
_symmetry.space_group_name_H-M   'P 1'
#
loop_
_entity.id
_entity.type
_entity.pdbx_description
1 polymer ?
#
loop_
_entity_poly.entity_id
_entity_poly.type
_entity_poly.pdbx_seq_one_letter_code
_entity_poly.pdbx_strand_id
1 'polypeptide(L)'
;SGHDKTSVCYDYHEYGRKVAEGSVDDDSFFSFICSLDEGEDPFKDETCWKKANPSLGHTFTERYLREQVTQARGMPSKESIVRRLNFCQWVDADNPWMSSDVWMGCEEDFDLQELRGEECYGGLDLSGCRDLTALALFFPKKRRLVVEFWTPKDTLTDRAKTDRVPYDAWERDGYIHTTPGKAVKYSFVAERIADLAMQFDIKAIAFDQYRIKYLEPELDEASVSVPLIPHGQGYYKAKDSGL
;
A
#
# COMPACT_ATOMS: atom_id res chain seq x y z
N SER A 1 -9.85 -2.14 -18.26
CA SER A 1 -9.62 -2.16 -16.80
C SER A 1 -8.89 -3.41 -16.40
N GLY A 2 -8.33 -3.43 -15.20
CA GLY A 2 -7.60 -4.55 -14.65
C GLY A 2 -7.29 -4.32 -13.18
N HIS A 3 -6.59 -5.26 -12.57
CA HIS A 3 -6.20 -5.23 -11.16
C HIS A 3 -4.69 -5.09 -10.94
N ASP A 4 -3.92 -4.95 -12.03
CA ASP A 4 -2.47 -4.88 -12.00
C ASP A 4 -2.00 -3.80 -13.00
N LYS A 5 -1.55 -2.68 -12.44
CA LYS A 5 -1.01 -1.53 -13.18
C LYS A 5 0.43 -1.74 -13.68
N THR A 6 1.07 -2.86 -13.33
CA THR A 6 2.38 -3.26 -13.86
C THR A 6 2.25 -4.16 -15.09
N SER A 7 1.03 -4.58 -15.44
CA SER A 7 0.77 -5.50 -16.54
C SER A 7 0.92 -4.85 -17.92
N VAL A 8 1.21 -5.69 -18.93
CA VAL A 8 1.22 -5.29 -20.36
C VAL A 8 -0.14 -4.72 -20.78
N CYS A 9 -1.24 -5.20 -20.19
CA CYS A 9 -2.58 -4.68 -20.45
C CYS A 9 -2.70 -3.20 -20.03
N TYR A 10 -2.09 -2.83 -18.89
CA TYR A 10 -2.05 -1.45 -18.44
C TYR A 10 -1.20 -0.57 -19.36
N ASP A 11 -0.07 -1.10 -19.85
CA ASP A 11 0.76 -0.36 -20.82
C ASP A 11 0.02 -0.01 -22.11
N TYR A 12 -0.70 -0.98 -22.68
CA TYR A 12 -1.52 -0.73 -23.87
C TYR A 12 -2.70 0.19 -23.59
N HIS A 13 -3.28 0.14 -22.38
CA HIS A 13 -4.32 1.07 -21.96
C HIS A 13 -3.80 2.51 -21.89
N GLU A 14 -2.66 2.74 -21.22
CA GLU A 14 -2.05 4.06 -21.11
C GLU A 14 -1.57 4.60 -22.46
N TYR A 15 -1.00 3.73 -23.30
CA TYR A 15 -0.65 4.08 -24.68
C TYR A 15 -1.89 4.48 -25.49
N GLY A 16 -2.95 3.68 -25.44
CA GLY A 16 -4.21 3.98 -26.10
C GLY A 16 -4.84 5.28 -25.61
N ARG A 17 -4.78 5.59 -24.31
CA ARG A 17 -5.24 6.88 -23.78
C ARG A 17 -4.45 8.05 -24.39
N LYS A 18 -3.12 7.94 -24.45
CA LYS A 18 -2.24 8.96 -25.04
C LYS A 18 -2.48 9.19 -26.54
N VAL A 19 -2.79 8.13 -27.28
CA VAL A 19 -3.17 8.23 -28.69
C VAL A 19 -4.54 8.90 -28.83
N ALA A 20 -5.54 8.47 -28.05
CA ALA A 20 -6.89 9.03 -28.09
C ALA A 20 -6.95 10.53 -27.75
N GLU A 21 -6.14 10.99 -26.80
CA GLU A 21 -6.06 12.40 -26.40
C GLU A 21 -5.19 13.26 -27.35
N GLY A 22 -4.46 12.63 -28.28
CA GLY A 22 -3.56 13.30 -29.22
C GLY A 22 -2.18 13.67 -28.66
N SER A 23 -1.81 13.15 -27.49
CA SER A 23 -0.45 13.30 -26.92
C SER A 23 0.61 12.48 -27.67
N VAL A 24 0.18 11.41 -28.34
CA VAL A 24 1.02 10.55 -29.19
C VAL A 24 0.35 10.43 -30.55
N ASP A 25 1.11 10.67 -31.62
CA ASP A 25 0.65 10.53 -33.00
C ASP A 25 1.02 9.12 -33.53
N ASP A 26 0.02 8.25 -33.64
CA ASP A 26 0.16 6.89 -34.17
C ASP A 26 -1.12 6.44 -34.89
N ASP A 27 -1.17 6.74 -36.19
CA ASP A 27 -2.27 6.36 -37.09
C ASP A 27 -2.46 4.84 -37.24
N SER A 28 -1.50 4.01 -36.80
CA SER A 28 -1.63 2.56 -36.86
C SER A 28 -2.40 1.96 -35.67
N PHE A 29 -2.63 2.76 -34.63
CA PHE A 29 -3.22 2.31 -33.38
C PHE A 29 -4.63 2.90 -33.16
N PHE A 30 -5.66 2.05 -33.20
CA PHE A 30 -7.02 2.45 -32.87
C PHE A 30 -7.34 2.17 -31.39
N SER A 31 -7.67 3.21 -30.64
CA SER A 31 -8.11 3.12 -29.24
C SER A 31 -9.56 3.59 -29.06
N PHE A 32 -10.38 2.75 -28.43
CA PHE A 32 -11.70 3.13 -27.93
C PHE A 32 -11.81 2.72 -26.46
N ILE A 33 -11.69 3.70 -25.56
CA ILE A 33 -11.66 3.47 -24.12
C ILE A 33 -12.86 4.17 -23.50
N CYS A 34 -13.74 3.39 -22.87
CA CYS A 34 -14.85 3.88 -22.07
C CYS A 34 -14.53 3.64 -20.60
N SER A 35 -14.15 4.68 -19.87
CA SER A 35 -13.84 4.63 -18.45
C SER A 35 -14.28 5.90 -17.75
N LEU A 36 -14.39 5.85 -16.43
CA LEU A 36 -14.61 7.03 -15.60
C LEU A 36 -13.34 7.88 -15.51
N ASP A 37 -13.50 9.19 -15.28
CA ASP A 37 -12.39 10.09 -14.97
C ASP A 37 -11.92 9.90 -13.53
N GLU A 38 -10.71 10.40 -13.26
CA GLU A 38 -10.21 10.53 -11.90
C GLU A 38 -11.13 11.43 -11.07
N GLY A 39 -11.54 10.93 -9.90
CA GLY A 39 -12.46 11.63 -8.99
C GLY A 39 -13.94 11.33 -9.21
N GLU A 40 -14.35 10.69 -10.31
CA GLU A 40 -15.73 10.22 -10.49
C GLU A 40 -15.99 8.96 -9.65
N ASP A 41 -17.02 8.99 -8.81
CA ASP A 41 -17.40 7.86 -7.96
C ASP A 41 -18.76 7.26 -8.37
N PRO A 42 -18.79 6.10 -9.05
CA PRO A 42 -20.03 5.48 -9.53
C PRO A 42 -20.93 4.97 -8.40
N PHE A 43 -20.41 4.87 -7.17
CA PHE A 43 -21.18 4.53 -5.98
C PHE A 43 -21.86 5.75 -5.34
N LYS A 44 -21.49 6.97 -5.74
CA LYS A 44 -22.10 8.21 -5.24
C LYS A 44 -22.92 8.92 -6.30
N ASP A 45 -22.52 8.81 -7.57
CA ASP A 45 -23.16 9.48 -8.69
C ASP A 45 -23.50 8.50 -9.82
N GLU A 46 -24.78 8.40 -10.17
CA GLU A 46 -25.24 7.53 -11.27
C GLU A 46 -25.09 8.18 -12.64
N THR A 47 -24.87 9.50 -12.71
CA THR A 47 -24.78 10.23 -13.99
C THR A 47 -23.54 9.83 -14.79
N CYS A 48 -22.47 9.40 -14.12
CA CYS A 48 -21.23 8.96 -14.76
C CYS A 48 -21.34 7.55 -15.40
N TRP A 49 -22.39 6.77 -15.11
CA TRP A 49 -22.48 5.36 -15.52
C TRP A 49 -22.43 5.15 -17.03
N LYS A 50 -23.06 6.04 -17.81
CA LYS A 50 -23.13 5.94 -19.28
C LYS A 50 -21.76 6.08 -19.94
N LYS A 51 -20.82 6.76 -19.28
CA LYS A 51 -19.48 7.01 -19.80
C LYS A 51 -18.63 5.75 -19.88
N ALA A 52 -18.67 4.92 -18.83
CA ALA A 52 -18.02 3.61 -18.82
C ALA A 52 -18.84 2.54 -19.57
N ASN A 53 -20.14 2.75 -19.75
CA ASN A 53 -21.07 1.76 -20.30
C ASN A 53 -21.84 2.30 -21.52
N PRO A 54 -21.22 2.39 -22.71
CA PRO A 54 -21.87 2.93 -23.90
C PRO A 54 -23.08 2.11 -24.37
N SER A 55 -23.20 0.85 -23.95
CA SER A 55 -24.34 -0.04 -24.24
C SER A 55 -25.44 -0.03 -23.18
N LEU A 56 -25.33 0.82 -22.15
CA LEU A 56 -26.34 0.97 -21.10
C LEU A 56 -27.66 1.48 -21.68
N GLY A 57 -28.75 0.77 -21.39
CA GLY A 57 -30.07 1.00 -21.99
C GLY A 57 -30.34 0.18 -23.26
N HIS A 58 -29.32 -0.47 -23.82
CA HIS A 58 -29.44 -1.34 -25.00
C HIS A 58 -29.20 -2.80 -24.66
N THR A 59 -28.04 -3.13 -24.09
CA THR A 59 -27.65 -4.52 -23.77
C THR A 59 -28.05 -4.91 -22.35
N PHE A 60 -28.06 -3.94 -21.43
CA PHE A 60 -28.50 -4.11 -20.06
C PHE A 60 -29.10 -2.79 -19.55
N THR A 61 -29.79 -2.86 -18.41
CA THR A 61 -30.59 -1.74 -17.90
C THR A 61 -29.89 -1.01 -16.75
N GLU A 62 -30.23 0.26 -16.56
CA GLU A 62 -29.82 1.05 -15.38
C GLU A 62 -30.22 0.36 -14.08
N ARG A 63 -31.36 -0.34 -14.06
CA ARG A 63 -31.81 -1.14 -12.91
C ARG A 63 -30.81 -2.23 -12.55
N TYR A 64 -30.34 -3.00 -13.53
CA TYR A 64 -29.34 -4.05 -13.28
C TYR A 64 -28.05 -3.47 -12.70
N LEU A 65 -27.56 -2.38 -13.30
CA LEU A 65 -26.33 -1.74 -12.84
C LEU A 65 -26.47 -1.17 -11.41
N ARG A 66 -27.63 -0.57 -11.10
CA ARG A 66 -27.99 -0.11 -9.76
C ARG A 66 -28.05 -1.24 -8.74
N GLU A 67 -28.59 -2.39 -9.11
CA GLU A 67 -28.60 -3.59 -8.27
C GLU A 67 -27.17 -4.07 -7.96
N GLN A 68 -26.26 -4.07 -8.95
CA GLN A 68 -24.84 -4.43 -8.74
C GLN A 68 -24.16 -3.46 -7.76
N VAL A 69 -24.30 -2.15 -8.00
CA VAL A 69 -23.74 -1.10 -7.12
C VAL A 69 -24.28 -1.24 -5.69
N THR A 70 -25.59 -1.44 -5.54
CA THR A 70 -26.23 -1.59 -4.23
C THR A 70 -25.74 -2.83 -3.48
N GLN A 71 -25.60 -3.97 -4.15
CA GLN A 71 -25.12 -5.21 -3.53
C GLN A 71 -23.63 -5.17 -3.16
N ALA A 72 -22.86 -4.33 -3.82
CA ALA A 72 -21.44 -4.15 -3.54
C ALA A 72 -21.15 -3.19 -2.38
N ARG A 73 -22.11 -2.30 -2.02
CA ARG A 73 -21.94 -1.39 -0.89
C ARG A 73 -21.67 -2.16 0.41
N GLY A 74 -20.58 -1.80 1.08
CA GLY A 74 -20.16 -2.43 2.33
C GLY A 74 -19.49 -3.80 2.17
N MET A 75 -19.18 -4.22 0.93
CA MET A 75 -18.42 -5.44 0.63
C MET A 75 -17.21 -5.08 -0.22
N PRO A 76 -16.03 -4.82 0.37
CA PRO A 76 -14.84 -4.35 -0.35
C PRO A 76 -14.46 -5.21 -1.56
N SER A 77 -14.62 -6.53 -1.43
CA SER A 77 -14.40 -7.51 -2.49
C SER A 77 -15.31 -7.31 -3.71
N LYS A 78 -16.62 -7.21 -3.47
CA LYS A 78 -17.62 -6.98 -4.51
C LYS A 78 -17.52 -5.58 -5.08
N GLU A 79 -17.18 -4.60 -4.26
CA GLU A 79 -16.95 -3.23 -4.69
C GLU A 79 -15.81 -3.17 -5.70
N SER A 80 -14.67 -3.81 -5.41
CA SER A 80 -13.55 -3.92 -6.35
C SER A 80 -13.96 -4.54 -7.68
N ILE A 81 -14.74 -5.64 -7.63
CA ILE A 81 -15.27 -6.30 -8.83
C ILE A 81 -16.16 -5.37 -9.65
N VAL A 82 -17.11 -4.67 -9.01
CA VAL A 82 -18.04 -3.77 -9.69
C VAL A 82 -17.30 -2.56 -10.27
N ARG A 83 -16.39 -1.93 -9.53
CA ARG A 83 -15.54 -0.83 -10.04
C ARG A 83 -14.72 -1.27 -11.26
N ARG A 84 -14.12 -2.47 -11.20
CA ARG A 84 -13.29 -3.01 -12.28
C ARG A 84 -14.09 -3.41 -13.52
N LEU A 85 -15.15 -4.20 -13.34
CA LEU A 85 -15.87 -4.83 -14.46
C LEU A 85 -17.01 -3.98 -15.02
N ASN A 86 -17.69 -3.20 -14.17
CA ASN A 86 -18.82 -2.37 -14.61
C ASN A 86 -18.44 -0.92 -14.88
N PHE A 87 -17.37 -0.40 -14.28
CA PHE A 87 -17.00 1.02 -14.43
C PHE A 87 -15.61 1.24 -15.02
N CYS A 88 -14.97 0.15 -15.43
CA CYS A 88 -13.65 0.15 -16.03
C CYS A 88 -12.57 0.90 -15.22
N GLN A 89 -12.74 1.00 -13.89
CA GLN A 89 -11.72 1.56 -13.00
C GLN A 89 -10.61 0.53 -12.78
N TRP A 90 -9.37 0.99 -12.79
CA TRP A 90 -8.22 0.16 -12.41
C TRP A 90 -8.13 0.11 -10.89
N VAL A 91 -8.27 -1.10 -10.34
CA VAL A 91 -8.23 -1.36 -8.89
C VAL A 91 -6.87 -1.96 -8.52
N ASP A 92 -6.37 -1.72 -7.31
CA ASP A 92 -5.04 -2.21 -6.90
C ASP A 92 -5.07 -3.62 -6.27
N ALA A 93 -6.24 -4.25 -6.13
CA ALA A 93 -6.39 -5.65 -5.67
C ALA A 93 -7.74 -6.28 -6.04
N ASP A 94 -7.75 -7.59 -6.33
CA ASP A 94 -8.95 -8.36 -6.72
C ASP A 94 -9.94 -8.62 -5.56
N ASN A 95 -9.45 -8.67 -4.32
CA ASN A 95 -10.27 -8.89 -3.13
C ASN A 95 -9.67 -8.17 -1.90
N PRO A 96 -9.79 -6.83 -1.81
CA PRO A 96 -9.23 -6.10 -0.70
C PRO A 96 -9.98 -6.44 0.59
N TRP A 97 -9.25 -6.69 1.68
CA TRP A 97 -9.85 -6.88 3.02
C TRP A 97 -10.49 -5.60 3.56
N MET A 98 -9.98 -4.44 3.15
CA MET A 98 -10.41 -3.11 3.55
C MET A 98 -10.57 -2.23 2.31
N SER A 99 -11.66 -1.45 2.22
CA SER A 99 -11.86 -0.53 1.09
C SER A 99 -10.91 0.67 1.17
N SER A 100 -10.58 1.24 0.01
CA SER A 100 -9.76 2.45 -0.07
C SER A 100 -10.42 3.62 0.67
N ASP A 101 -11.74 3.78 0.57
CA ASP A 101 -12.47 4.83 1.30
C ASP A 101 -12.30 4.73 2.82
N VAL A 102 -12.31 3.50 3.38
CA VAL A 102 -12.09 3.30 4.82
C VAL A 102 -10.66 3.64 5.20
N TRP A 103 -9.69 3.25 4.38
CA TRP A 103 -8.28 3.53 4.60
C TRP A 103 -7.99 5.04 4.53
N MET A 104 -8.35 5.68 3.42
CA MET A 104 -8.15 7.11 3.19
C MET A 104 -8.95 7.97 4.18
N GLY A 105 -10.11 7.49 4.64
CA GLY A 105 -10.89 8.16 5.69
C GLY A 105 -10.24 8.13 7.08
N CYS A 106 -9.18 7.34 7.28
CA CYS A 106 -8.37 7.32 8.50
C CYS A 106 -7.06 8.10 8.37
N GLU A 107 -6.76 8.65 7.20
CA GLU A 107 -5.58 9.47 6.99
C GLU A 107 -5.73 10.81 7.70
N GLU A 108 -4.79 11.12 8.59
CA GLU A 108 -4.76 12.36 9.35
C GLU A 108 -3.31 12.75 9.64
N ASP A 109 -2.98 14.02 9.39
CA ASP A 109 -1.70 14.58 9.79
C ASP A 109 -1.66 14.82 11.30
N PHE A 110 -0.58 14.39 11.95
CA PHE A 110 -0.34 14.67 13.36
C PHE A 110 1.16 14.86 13.62
N ASP A 111 1.49 15.62 14.66
CA ASP A 111 2.88 15.78 15.10
C ASP A 111 3.32 14.55 15.92
N LEU A 112 4.42 13.92 15.52
CA LEU A 112 5.05 12.82 16.26
C LEU A 112 5.40 13.20 17.70
N GLN A 113 5.63 14.49 17.99
CA GLN A 113 5.89 14.96 19.35
C GLN A 113 4.70 14.73 20.29
N GLU A 114 3.46 14.67 19.78
CA GLU A 114 2.27 14.38 20.59
C GLU A 114 2.24 12.93 21.13
N LEU A 115 3.06 12.05 20.54
CA LEU A 115 3.17 10.65 20.92
C LEU A 115 4.33 10.40 21.88
N ARG A 116 5.14 11.41 22.20
CA ARG A 116 6.32 11.26 23.04
C ARG A 116 5.94 10.75 24.45
N GLY A 117 6.57 9.66 24.86
CA GLY A 117 6.31 8.97 26.12
C GLY A 117 5.02 8.14 26.15
N GLU A 118 4.26 8.10 25.05
CA GLU A 118 3.08 7.25 24.96
C GLU A 118 3.48 5.78 24.77
N GLU A 119 2.60 4.92 25.27
CA GLU A 119 2.71 3.47 25.09
C GLU A 119 2.46 3.08 23.64
N CYS A 120 3.33 2.25 23.07
CA CYS A 120 3.11 1.68 21.74
C CYS A 120 3.55 0.22 21.60
N TYR A 121 2.98 -0.42 20.59
CA TYR A 121 3.25 -1.80 20.19
C TYR A 121 3.73 -1.80 18.75
N GLY A 122 4.85 -2.48 18.50
CA GLY A 122 5.51 -2.54 17.22
C GLY A 122 5.16 -3.81 16.43
N GLY A 123 5.13 -3.68 15.11
CA GLY A 123 5.22 -4.78 14.16
C GLY A 123 6.41 -4.54 13.24
N LEU A 124 7.27 -5.55 13.07
CA LEU A 124 8.48 -5.48 12.27
C LEU A 124 8.48 -6.56 11.19
N ASP A 125 8.68 -6.13 9.95
CA ASP A 125 8.81 -6.97 8.76
C ASP A 125 10.17 -6.71 8.10
N LEU A 126 11.03 -7.73 8.05
CA LEU A 126 12.42 -7.60 7.63
C LEU A 126 12.63 -8.10 6.19
N SER A 127 12.99 -7.17 5.31
CA SER A 127 13.33 -7.47 3.92
C SER A 127 14.84 -7.67 3.69
N GLY A 128 15.19 -8.13 2.49
CA GLY A 128 16.59 -8.30 2.07
C GLY A 128 17.05 -7.24 1.05
N CYS A 129 16.83 -7.53 -0.23
CA CYS A 129 17.40 -6.72 -1.33
C CYS A 129 16.35 -6.11 -2.27
N ARG A 130 15.13 -6.68 -2.31
CA ARG A 130 14.09 -6.30 -3.27
C ARG A 130 12.92 -5.60 -2.57
N ASP A 131 12.40 -6.21 -1.52
CA ASP A 131 11.26 -5.67 -0.79
C ASP A 131 11.67 -4.55 0.18
N LEU A 132 10.68 -3.88 0.77
CA LEU A 132 10.88 -2.87 1.82
C LEU A 132 10.90 -3.55 3.19
N THR A 133 11.81 -3.12 4.06
CA THR A 133 11.71 -3.42 5.49
C THR A 133 10.74 -2.41 6.09
N ALA A 134 9.86 -2.84 7.00
CA ALA A 134 8.85 -1.97 7.61
C ALA A 134 8.84 -2.11 9.14
N LEU A 135 8.68 -0.99 9.83
CA LEU A 135 8.43 -0.91 11.26
C LEU A 135 7.15 -0.10 11.46
N ALA A 136 6.12 -0.73 12.01
CA ALA A 136 4.86 -0.08 12.36
C ALA A 136 4.74 0.03 13.87
N LEU A 137 4.51 1.23 14.41
CA LEU A 137 4.25 1.49 15.82
C LEU A 137 2.79 1.95 15.99
N PHE A 138 2.00 1.16 16.72
CA PHE A 138 0.62 1.50 17.05
C PHE A 138 0.50 2.04 18.48
N PHE A 139 -0.11 3.21 18.61
CA PHE A 139 -0.32 3.94 19.87
C PHE A 139 -1.79 3.81 20.29
N PRO A 140 -2.18 2.82 21.11
CA PRO A 140 -3.59 2.50 21.34
C PRO A 140 -4.40 3.62 21.99
N LYS A 141 -3.80 4.39 22.92
CA LYS A 141 -4.48 5.50 23.58
C LYS A 141 -4.84 6.63 22.62
N LYS A 142 -3.95 6.90 21.67
CA LYS A 142 -4.11 7.97 20.67
C LYS A 142 -4.78 7.47 19.39
N ARG A 143 -4.89 6.14 19.22
CA ARG A 143 -5.35 5.47 18.01
C ARG A 143 -4.57 5.92 16.77
N ARG A 144 -3.26 6.12 16.94
CA ARG A 144 -2.35 6.53 15.87
C ARG A 144 -1.46 5.37 15.45
N LEU A 145 -1.14 5.32 14.17
CA LEU A 145 -0.21 4.38 13.57
C LEU A 145 0.91 5.18 12.92
N VAL A 146 2.16 4.87 13.27
CA VAL A 146 3.35 5.41 12.61
C VAL A 146 4.03 4.26 11.90
N VAL A 147 4.36 4.43 10.61
CA VAL A 147 5.03 3.38 9.83
C VAL A 147 6.26 3.97 9.18
N GLU A 148 7.41 3.33 9.40
CA GLU A 148 8.67 3.66 8.75
C GLU A 148 9.09 2.52 7.83
N PHE A 149 9.70 2.89 6.69
CA PHE A 149 10.16 1.94 5.68
C PHE A 149 11.64 2.14 5.38
N TRP A 150 12.36 1.05 5.11
CA TRP A 150 13.75 1.07 4.69
C TRP A 150 13.96 0.34 3.39
N THR A 151 14.93 0.84 2.62
CA THR A 151 15.26 0.25 1.34
C THR A 151 16.73 0.45 0.94
N PRO A 152 17.35 -0.45 0.16
CA PRO A 152 18.74 -0.27 -0.25
C PRO A 152 18.89 0.89 -1.25
N LYS A 153 19.87 1.77 -1.00
CA LYS A 153 20.13 2.95 -1.85
C LYS A 153 20.67 2.58 -3.23
N ASP A 154 21.58 1.60 -3.28
CA ASP A 154 22.30 1.27 -4.53
C ASP A 154 21.38 0.65 -5.60
N THR A 155 20.24 0.08 -5.20
CA THR A 155 19.26 -0.54 -6.10
C THR A 155 17.98 0.29 -6.25
N LEU A 156 17.92 1.49 -5.65
CA LEU A 156 16.72 2.33 -5.61
C LEU A 156 16.25 2.71 -7.02
N THR A 157 17.15 3.22 -7.87
CA THR A 157 16.81 3.71 -9.22
C THR A 157 16.36 2.59 -10.15
N ASP A 158 17.01 1.43 -10.09
CA ASP A 158 16.65 0.28 -10.95
C ASP A 158 15.31 -0.31 -10.53
N ARG A 159 15.03 -0.37 -9.22
CA ARG A 159 13.72 -0.81 -8.71
C ARG A 159 12.63 0.21 -8.98
N ALA A 160 12.89 1.52 -8.87
CA ALA A 160 11.90 2.54 -9.23
C ALA A 160 11.41 2.37 -10.67
N LYS A 161 12.29 1.98 -11.61
CA LYS A 161 11.92 1.66 -12.99
C LYS A 161 11.17 0.33 -13.12
N THR A 162 11.61 -0.69 -12.40
CA THR A 162 11.07 -2.06 -12.49
C THR A 162 9.68 -2.14 -11.86
N ASP A 163 9.55 -1.62 -10.65
CA ASP A 163 8.33 -1.67 -9.84
C ASP A 163 7.37 -0.53 -10.21
N ARG A 164 7.86 0.47 -10.98
CA ARG A 164 7.12 1.68 -11.38
C ARG A 164 6.62 2.49 -10.18
N VAL A 165 7.37 2.44 -9.08
CA VAL A 165 7.12 3.18 -7.85
C VAL A 165 8.13 4.32 -7.73
N PRO A 166 7.70 5.56 -7.41
CA PRO A 166 8.59 6.72 -7.33
C PRO A 166 9.38 6.73 -6.00
N TYR A 167 10.21 5.71 -5.75
CA TYR A 167 11.00 5.57 -4.53
C TYR A 167 11.97 6.74 -4.31
N ASP A 168 12.45 7.35 -5.38
CA ASP A 168 13.29 8.55 -5.36
C ASP A 168 12.54 9.78 -4.82
N ALA A 169 11.28 9.95 -5.19
CA ALA A 169 10.43 10.98 -4.62
C ALA A 169 10.17 10.70 -3.14
N TRP A 170 9.86 9.45 -2.79
CA TRP A 170 9.61 9.07 -1.39
C TRP A 170 10.83 9.26 -0.48
N GLU A 171 12.05 8.97 -0.96
CA GLU A 171 13.28 9.25 -0.22
C GLU A 171 13.44 10.76 -0.01
N ARG A 172 13.28 11.55 -1.07
CA ARG A 172 13.43 13.02 -1.02
C ARG A 172 12.41 13.66 -0.09
N ASP A 173 11.18 13.17 -0.10
CA ASP A 173 10.06 13.72 0.66
C ASP A 173 10.00 13.14 2.09
N GLY A 174 10.90 12.20 2.42
CA GLY A 174 11.07 11.67 3.78
C GLY A 174 10.12 10.54 4.16
N TYR A 175 9.40 9.95 3.20
CA TYR A 175 8.49 8.82 3.43
C TYR A 175 9.20 7.48 3.61
N ILE A 176 10.42 7.33 3.08
CA ILE A 176 11.24 6.13 3.23
C ILE A 176 12.68 6.47 3.57
N HIS A 177 13.34 5.59 4.30
CA HIS A 177 14.75 5.65 4.60
C HIS A 177 15.55 4.79 3.62
N THR A 178 16.73 5.26 3.22
CA THR A 178 17.66 4.47 2.42
C THR A 178 18.88 4.05 3.22
N THR A 179 19.30 2.79 3.04
CA THR A 179 20.54 2.27 3.64
C THR A 179 21.59 2.06 2.56
N PRO A 180 22.87 2.40 2.79
CA PRO A 180 23.92 2.22 1.79
C PRO A 180 24.17 0.74 1.48
N GLY A 181 24.40 0.41 0.20
CA GLY A 181 24.62 -0.96 -0.26
C GLY A 181 23.44 -1.53 -1.05
N LYS A 182 23.58 -2.80 -1.46
CA LYS A 182 22.61 -3.54 -2.28
C LYS A 182 21.54 -4.30 -1.48
N ALA A 183 21.61 -4.26 -0.16
CA ALA A 183 20.68 -4.89 0.77
C ALA A 183 20.42 -3.95 1.95
N VAL A 184 19.26 -4.11 2.61
CA VAL A 184 18.94 -3.32 3.80
C VAL A 184 19.93 -3.67 4.90
N LYS A 185 20.62 -2.65 5.43
CA LYS A 185 21.52 -2.81 6.57
C LYS A 185 20.73 -2.69 7.86
N TYR A 186 20.70 -3.76 8.65
CA TYR A 186 19.91 -3.81 9.88
C TYR A 186 20.46 -2.93 11.01
N SER A 187 21.73 -2.50 10.95
CA SER A 187 22.28 -1.46 11.84
C SER A 187 21.45 -0.20 11.83
N PHE A 188 21.06 0.28 10.65
CA PHE A 188 20.27 1.50 10.50
C PHE A 188 18.86 1.33 11.07
N VAL A 189 18.31 0.11 10.98
CA VAL A 189 17.00 -0.22 11.57
C VAL A 189 17.13 -0.29 13.09
N ALA A 190 18.18 -0.93 13.61
CA ALA A 190 18.45 -1.03 15.04
C ALA A 190 18.70 0.33 15.69
N GLU A 191 19.52 1.19 15.08
CA GLU A 191 19.74 2.58 15.51
C GLU A 191 18.43 3.37 15.56
N ARG A 192 17.58 3.21 14.52
CA ARG A 192 16.29 3.89 14.51
C ARG A 192 15.33 3.37 15.57
N ILE A 193 15.31 2.06 15.83
CA ILE A 193 14.56 1.49 16.96
C ILE A 193 15.09 2.06 18.29
N ALA A 194 16.40 2.28 18.43
CA ALA A 194 16.98 2.92 19.60
C ALA A 194 16.42 4.34 19.81
N ASP A 195 16.45 5.16 18.75
CA ASP A 195 15.94 6.53 18.77
C ASP A 195 14.45 6.59 19.13
N LEU A 196 13.66 5.65 18.60
CA LEU A 196 12.23 5.54 18.87
C LEU A 196 11.97 5.07 20.30
N ALA A 197 12.76 4.13 20.82
CA ALA A 197 12.69 3.65 22.20
C ALA A 197 13.07 4.74 23.23
N MET A 198 13.89 5.72 22.84
CA MET A 198 14.16 6.90 23.68
C MET A 198 12.99 7.91 23.68
N GLN A 199 12.14 7.88 22.65
CA GLN A 199 11.03 8.82 22.48
C GLN A 199 9.70 8.24 22.98
N PHE A 200 9.50 6.93 22.85
CA PHE A 200 8.22 6.24 23.08
C PHE A 200 8.40 5.07 24.03
N ASP A 201 7.32 4.69 24.72
CA ASP A 201 7.29 3.55 25.63
C ASP A 201 6.91 2.27 24.86
N ILE A 202 7.89 1.71 24.13
CA ILE A 202 7.71 0.52 23.30
C ILE A 202 7.58 -0.72 24.20
N LYS A 203 6.38 -1.30 24.27
CA LYS A 203 6.10 -2.47 25.12
C LYS A 203 6.49 -3.79 24.50
N ALA A 204 6.34 -3.91 23.20
CA ALA A 204 6.73 -5.09 22.46
C ALA A 204 6.86 -4.74 20.98
N ILE A 205 7.75 -5.43 20.29
CA ILE A 205 7.80 -5.46 18.83
C ILE A 205 7.57 -6.90 18.40
N ALA A 206 6.43 -7.15 17.76
CA ALA A 206 6.14 -8.42 17.12
C ALA A 206 6.90 -8.50 15.79
N PHE A 207 7.52 -9.63 15.52
CA PHE A 207 8.33 -9.82 14.31
C PHE A 207 8.10 -11.21 13.73
N ASP A 208 8.25 -11.37 12.42
CA ASP A 208 8.27 -12.69 11.82
C ASP A 208 9.68 -13.32 11.91
N GLN A 209 9.78 -14.65 12.02
CA GLN A 209 11.07 -15.32 12.26
C GLN A 209 12.07 -15.21 11.10
N TYR A 210 11.65 -14.71 9.94
CA TYR A 210 12.52 -14.52 8.80
C TYR A 210 13.52 -13.40 9.10
N ARG A 211 14.81 -13.72 8.97
CA ARG A 211 15.94 -12.77 9.06
C ARG A 211 16.14 -12.05 10.41
N ILE A 212 15.29 -12.25 11.42
CA ILE A 212 15.46 -11.65 12.76
C ILE A 212 16.84 -11.92 13.37
N LYS A 213 17.40 -13.11 13.12
CA LYS A 213 18.74 -13.52 13.59
C LYS A 213 19.89 -12.61 13.14
N TYR A 214 19.65 -11.76 12.14
CA TYR A 214 20.63 -10.77 11.66
C TYR A 214 20.39 -9.39 12.28
N LEU A 215 19.19 -9.12 12.84
CA LEU A 215 18.88 -7.87 13.53
C LEU A 215 19.24 -7.94 15.01
N GLU A 216 19.04 -9.08 15.68
CA GLU A 216 19.35 -9.25 17.12
C GLU A 216 20.77 -8.78 17.48
N PRO A 217 21.84 -9.15 16.74
CA PRO A 217 23.19 -8.68 17.06
C PRO A 217 23.37 -7.16 16.90
N GLU A 218 22.65 -6.54 15.96
CA GLU A 218 22.72 -5.10 15.72
C GLU A 218 21.97 -4.33 16.81
N LEU A 219 20.87 -4.88 17.35
CA LEU A 219 20.18 -4.33 18.51
C LEU A 219 21.05 -4.41 19.77
N ASP A 220 21.74 -5.53 19.96
CA ASP A 220 22.70 -5.70 21.06
C ASP A 220 23.86 -4.70 20.96
N GLU A 221 24.42 -4.51 19.77
CA GLU A 221 25.49 -3.53 19.51
C GLU A 221 25.02 -2.09 19.76
N ALA A 222 23.78 -1.76 19.36
CA ALA A 222 23.14 -0.49 19.66
C ALA A 222 22.66 -0.35 21.12
N SER A 223 22.87 -1.37 21.97
CA SER A 223 22.44 -1.40 23.37
C SER A 223 20.93 -1.17 23.55
N VAL A 224 20.13 -1.67 22.62
CA VAL A 224 18.67 -1.50 22.58
C VAL A 224 17.99 -2.68 23.26
N SER A 225 17.31 -2.43 24.38
CA SER A 225 16.52 -3.43 25.09
C SER A 225 15.04 -3.21 24.85
N VAL A 226 14.50 -3.76 23.76
CA VAL A 226 13.06 -3.80 23.49
C VAL A 226 12.53 -5.24 23.54
N PRO A 227 11.34 -5.51 24.12
CA PRO A 227 10.79 -6.86 24.12
C PRO A 227 10.42 -7.29 22.70
N LEU A 228 11.09 -8.32 22.18
CA LEU A 228 10.81 -8.88 20.86
C LEU A 228 9.91 -10.12 21.01
N ILE A 229 8.79 -10.17 20.29
CA ILE A 229 7.83 -11.28 20.33
C ILE A 229 7.74 -11.96 18.96
N PRO A 230 8.05 -13.25 18.84
CA PRO A 230 7.92 -13.95 17.56
C PRO A 230 6.43 -14.09 17.18
N HIS A 231 6.09 -13.68 15.97
CA HIS A 231 4.77 -13.75 15.37
C HIS A 231 4.87 -14.28 13.93
N GLY A 232 4.67 -15.58 13.75
CA GLY A 232 4.79 -16.22 12.44
C GLY A 232 3.61 -15.88 11.52
N GLN A 233 3.90 -15.48 10.29
CA GLN A 233 2.88 -15.34 9.23
C GLN A 233 2.53 -16.72 8.64
N GLY A 234 1.63 -17.45 9.30
CA GLY A 234 1.11 -18.73 8.83
C GLY A 234 -0.02 -19.26 9.70
N TYR A 235 -0.65 -20.37 9.31
CA TYR A 235 -1.69 -21.05 10.11
C TYR A 235 -1.18 -21.60 11.46
N TYR A 236 0.11 -21.49 11.74
CA TYR A 236 0.72 -21.97 12.96
C TYR A 236 0.65 -20.88 14.04
N LYS A 237 -0.27 -21.04 15.00
CA LYS A 237 -0.31 -20.19 16.19
C LYS A 237 0.98 -20.37 16.99
N ALA A 238 1.76 -19.31 17.13
CA ALA A 238 2.86 -19.29 18.09
C ALA A 238 2.27 -19.48 19.50
N LYS A 239 2.74 -20.50 20.23
CA LYS A 239 2.24 -20.79 21.59
C LYS A 239 2.50 -19.66 22.58
N ASP A 240 3.48 -18.81 22.27
CA ASP A 240 3.98 -17.76 23.15
C ASP A 240 3.41 -16.37 22.82
N SER A 241 2.66 -16.21 21.71
CA SER A 241 2.20 -14.88 21.28
C SER A 241 0.98 -14.37 22.03
N GLY A 242 0.30 -15.20 22.83
CA GLY A 242 -0.87 -14.79 23.63
C GLY A 242 -2.05 -14.18 22.85
N LEU A 243 -2.00 -14.25 21.51
CA LEU A 243 -2.99 -13.76 20.54
C LEU A 243 -3.87 -14.90 20.00
#